data_AF-A0A961XNA4-F1
#
_entry.id   AF-A0A961XNA4-F1
#
_cell.length_a   1.000
_cell.length_b   1.000
_cell.length_c   1.000
_cell.angle_alpha   90.00
_cell.angle_beta   90.00
_cell.angle_gamma   90.00
#
_symmetry.space_group_name_H-M   'P 1'
#
loop_
_entity.id
_entity.type
_entity.pdbx_description
1 polymer ?
#
loop_
_entity_poly.entity_id
_entity_poly.type
_entity_poly.pdbx_seq_one_letter_code
_entity_poly.pdbx_strand_id
1 'polypeptide(L)'
;QAKGIPSIVERTLMRPPSSRLGPVDDRERKALMAMSPVAGVYDDVIDRESAFEILKKRADAAARAEAEQQELEARQKEQEALQRSRARYDDAPRSSRSTSSRRTSSRQSVTEAAIKSVTRSVASSLGRALVRGILGSIKKGF
;
A
#
# COMPACT_ATOMS: atom_id res chain seq x y z
N GLN A 1 44.16 35.71 77.69
CA GLN A 1 43.86 35.47 76.27
C GLN A 1 43.53 34.00 76.09
N ALA A 2 42.34 33.65 75.56
CA ALA A 2 42.01 32.27 75.23
C ALA A 2 42.86 31.83 74.03
N LYS A 3 43.53 30.67 74.17
CA LYS A 3 44.57 30.12 73.29
C LYS A 3 44.06 29.78 71.87
N GLY A 4 43.88 30.76 71.00
CA GLY A 4 43.68 30.51 69.55
C GLY A 4 42.50 29.59 69.19
N ILE A 5 41.46 29.56 70.03
CA ILE A 5 40.29 28.69 69.80
C ILE A 5 39.41 29.39 68.75
N PRO A 6 39.18 28.80 67.57
CA PRO A 6 38.36 29.42 66.54
C PRO A 6 36.92 29.56 67.03
N SER A 7 36.34 30.74 66.84
CA SER A 7 34.93 31.01 67.13
C SER A 7 34.03 30.54 66.00
N ILE A 8 32.75 30.27 66.30
CA ILE A 8 31.74 29.98 65.28
C ILE A 8 31.60 31.18 64.35
N VAL A 9 31.51 30.92 63.05
CA VAL A 9 31.34 31.96 62.01
C VAL A 9 29.91 32.50 62.02
N GLU A 10 29.77 33.80 61.81
CA GLU A 10 28.47 34.46 61.73
C GLU A 10 27.70 34.07 60.45
N ARG A 11 26.37 33.86 60.57
CA ARG A 11 25.52 33.56 59.42
C ARG A 11 25.09 34.86 58.74
N THR A 12 25.52 35.05 57.50
CA THR A 12 25.08 36.18 56.66
C THR A 12 24.01 35.73 55.67
N LEU A 13 22.96 36.55 55.48
CA LEU A 13 21.93 36.32 54.47
C LEU A 13 22.40 36.85 53.10
N MET A 14 22.33 36.01 52.07
CA MET A 14 22.63 36.40 50.69
C MET A 14 21.35 36.83 49.99
N ARG A 15 21.34 38.05 49.41
CA ARG A 15 20.22 38.50 48.57
C ARG A 15 20.41 37.97 47.15
N PRO A 16 19.48 37.16 46.60
CA PRO A 16 19.56 36.74 45.21
C PRO A 16 19.34 37.94 44.27
N PRO A 17 19.94 37.93 43.06
CA PRO A 17 19.67 38.94 42.06
C PRO A 17 18.18 38.96 41.74
N SER A 18 17.63 40.15 41.49
CA SER A 18 16.23 40.28 41.07
C SER A 18 16.10 39.77 39.64
N SER A 19 15.63 38.53 39.46
CA SER A 19 15.27 37.99 38.15
C SER A 19 13.82 38.33 37.85
N ARG A 20 13.53 38.70 36.59
CA ARG A 20 12.16 38.80 36.10
C ARG A 20 11.65 37.40 35.79
N LEU A 21 11.18 36.72 36.83
CA LEU A 21 10.60 35.39 36.73
C LEU A 21 9.09 35.52 36.45
N GLY A 22 8.66 35.21 35.24
CA GLY A 22 7.25 35.25 34.87
C GLY A 22 7.05 35.18 33.35
N PRO A 23 5.81 34.92 32.89
CA PRO A 23 5.49 34.96 31.47
C PRO A 23 5.80 36.33 30.86
N VAL A 24 6.30 36.34 29.62
CA VAL A 24 6.49 37.57 28.84
C VAL A 24 5.12 38.11 28.42
N ASP A 25 4.96 39.43 28.41
CA ASP A 25 3.74 40.06 27.89
C ASP A 25 3.64 39.89 26.37
N ASP A 26 2.44 39.76 25.84
CA ASP A 26 2.23 39.58 24.40
C ASP A 26 2.79 40.73 23.57
N ARG A 27 2.75 41.96 24.07
CA ARG A 27 3.31 43.13 23.37
C ARG A 27 4.83 43.05 23.31
N GLU A 28 5.46 42.69 24.41
CA GLU A 28 6.90 42.52 24.52
C GLU A 28 7.38 41.37 23.62
N ARG A 29 6.65 40.25 23.61
CA ARG A 29 6.94 39.12 22.73
C ARG A 29 6.89 39.52 21.26
N LYS A 30 5.87 40.26 20.84
CA LYS A 30 5.73 40.73 19.44
C LYS A 30 6.89 41.65 19.04
N ALA A 31 7.27 42.60 19.90
CA ALA A 31 8.39 43.49 19.63
C ALA A 31 9.72 42.71 19.49
N LEU A 32 9.97 41.74 20.37
CA LEU A 32 11.16 40.87 20.30
C LEU A 32 11.18 40.04 19.02
N MET A 33 10.05 39.44 18.63
CA MET A 33 9.96 38.67 17.38
C MET A 33 10.22 39.55 16.15
N ALA A 34 9.73 40.79 16.13
CA ALA A 34 9.94 41.72 15.03
C ALA A 34 11.41 42.16 14.87
N MET A 35 12.18 42.17 15.96
CA MET A 35 13.63 42.47 15.93
C MET A 35 14.50 41.27 15.52
N SER A 36 13.90 40.08 15.34
CA SER A 36 14.63 38.86 15.01
C SER A 36 15.25 38.95 13.61
N PRO A 37 16.51 38.49 13.42
CA PRO A 37 17.12 38.40 12.09
C PRO A 37 16.37 37.47 11.11
N VAL A 38 15.53 36.57 11.64
CA VAL A 38 14.72 35.63 10.86
C VAL A 38 13.24 36.01 10.84
N ALA A 39 12.90 37.25 11.24
CA ALA A 39 11.55 37.78 11.09
C ALA A 39 11.10 37.66 9.61
N GLY A 40 9.90 37.16 9.37
CA GLY A 40 9.37 36.90 8.02
C GLY A 40 9.80 35.59 7.37
N VAL A 41 10.81 34.88 7.89
CA VAL A 41 11.30 33.62 7.27
C VAL A 41 10.48 32.41 7.69
N TYR A 42 10.08 32.37 8.97
CA TYR A 42 9.39 31.23 9.57
C TYR A 42 8.02 31.61 10.15
N ASP A 43 7.47 32.75 9.75
CA ASP A 43 6.20 33.24 10.27
C ASP A 43 5.02 32.43 9.74
N ASP A 44 5.15 31.91 8.51
CA ASP A 44 4.11 31.11 7.86
C ASP A 44 4.23 29.63 8.24
N VAL A 45 3.16 29.10 8.80
CA VAL A 45 3.03 27.66 9.08
C VAL A 45 2.71 26.94 7.77
N ILE A 46 3.68 26.22 7.24
CA ILE A 46 3.51 25.40 6.03
C ILE A 46 3.31 23.95 6.45
N ASP A 47 2.09 23.46 6.32
CA ASP A 47 1.78 22.03 6.44
C ASP A 47 1.99 21.34 5.09
N ARG A 48 2.92 20.39 5.02
CA ARG A 48 3.32 19.72 3.77
C ARG A 48 2.69 18.34 3.73
N GLU A 49 2.18 17.94 2.57
CA GLU A 49 1.70 16.56 2.38
C GLU A 49 2.82 15.57 2.72
N SER A 50 2.54 14.69 3.68
CA SER A 50 3.51 13.69 4.12
C SER A 50 3.69 12.60 3.06
N ALA A 51 4.90 12.03 2.97
CA ALA A 51 5.15 10.89 2.07
C ALA A 51 4.19 9.73 2.36
N PHE A 52 3.83 9.53 3.63
CA PHE A 52 2.85 8.54 4.06
C PHE A 52 1.47 8.79 3.43
N GLU A 53 0.96 10.02 3.45
CA GLU A 53 -0.33 10.35 2.84
C GLU A 53 -0.32 10.13 1.33
N ILE A 54 0.76 10.51 0.64
CA ILE A 54 0.91 10.29 -0.79
C ILE A 54 0.90 8.79 -1.10
N LEU A 55 1.67 8.00 -0.36
CA LEU A 55 1.75 6.55 -0.56
C LEU A 55 0.42 5.86 -0.24
N LYS A 56 -0.25 6.27 0.83
CA LYS A 56 -1.57 5.76 1.20
C LYS A 56 -2.60 6.07 0.11
N LYS A 57 -2.68 7.32 -0.37
CA LYS A 57 -3.57 7.71 -1.49
C LYS A 57 -3.32 6.83 -2.72
N ARG A 58 -2.07 6.54 -3.06
CA ARG A 58 -1.70 5.65 -4.18
C ARG A 58 -2.12 4.20 -3.94
N ALA A 59 -1.87 3.66 -2.75
CA ALA A 59 -2.25 2.30 -2.40
C ALA A 59 -3.79 2.13 -2.43
N ASP A 60 -4.52 3.09 -1.86
CA ASP A 60 -5.98 3.09 -1.85
C ASP A 60 -6.56 3.24 -3.27
N ALA A 61 -5.90 3.99 -4.15
CA ALA A 61 -6.29 4.10 -5.56
C ALA A 61 -6.05 2.79 -6.33
N ALA A 62 -4.90 2.14 -6.10
CA ALA A 62 -4.60 0.85 -6.71
C ALA A 62 -5.58 -0.25 -6.26
N ALA A 63 -5.86 -0.34 -4.96
CA ALA A 63 -6.81 -1.31 -4.41
C ALA A 63 -8.23 -1.11 -4.97
N ARG A 64 -8.68 0.13 -5.15
CA ARG A 64 -9.97 0.44 -5.78
C ARG A 64 -10.02 0.01 -7.24
N ALA A 65 -8.99 0.31 -8.01
CA ALA A 65 -8.91 -0.10 -9.41
C ALA A 65 -8.91 -1.64 -9.56
N GLU A 66 -8.21 -2.36 -8.68
CA GLU A 66 -8.22 -3.83 -8.67
C GLU A 66 -9.60 -4.38 -8.33
N ALA A 67 -10.29 -3.80 -7.34
CA ALA A 67 -11.65 -4.22 -6.97
C ALA A 67 -12.64 -4.00 -8.13
N GLU A 68 -12.57 -2.85 -8.81
CA GLU A 68 -13.40 -2.55 -9.98
C GLU A 68 -13.14 -3.53 -11.14
N GLN A 69 -11.86 -3.87 -11.40
CA GLN A 69 -11.51 -4.86 -12.41
C GLN A 69 -12.07 -6.24 -12.07
N GLN A 70 -11.94 -6.68 -10.81
CA GLN A 70 -12.49 -7.97 -10.38
C GLN A 70 -14.02 -8.02 -10.48
N GLU A 71 -14.71 -6.92 -10.17
CA GLU A 71 -16.16 -6.85 -10.31
C GLU A 71 -16.59 -6.89 -11.78
N LEU A 72 -15.88 -6.19 -12.66
CA LEU A 72 -16.14 -6.24 -14.11
C LEU A 72 -15.90 -7.64 -14.67
N GLU A 73 -14.80 -8.30 -14.28
CA GLU A 73 -14.52 -9.67 -14.67
C GLU A 73 -15.57 -10.66 -14.15
N ALA A 74 -16.04 -10.48 -12.90
CA ALA A 74 -17.09 -11.30 -12.33
C ALA A 74 -18.41 -11.15 -13.10
N ARG A 75 -18.82 -9.91 -13.40
CA ARG A 75 -20.01 -9.63 -14.21
C ARG A 75 -19.88 -10.20 -15.63
N GLN A 76 -18.71 -10.10 -16.25
CA GLN A 76 -18.46 -10.69 -17.56
C GLN A 76 -18.58 -12.22 -17.54
N LYS A 77 -17.97 -12.88 -16.55
CA LYS A 77 -18.08 -14.34 -16.37
C LYS A 77 -19.51 -14.79 -16.10
N GLU A 78 -20.29 -14.01 -15.33
CA GLU A 78 -21.70 -14.29 -15.08
C GLU A 78 -22.52 -14.17 -16.37
N GLN A 79 -22.31 -13.12 -17.17
CA GLN A 79 -22.96 -12.95 -18.46
C GLN A 79 -22.59 -14.06 -19.44
N GLU A 80 -21.31 -14.46 -19.51
CA GLU A 80 -20.87 -15.57 -20.35
C GLU A 80 -21.51 -16.90 -19.90
N ALA A 81 -21.59 -17.15 -18.60
CA ALA A 81 -22.25 -18.34 -18.04
C ALA A 81 -23.75 -18.37 -18.37
N LEU A 82 -24.44 -17.22 -18.29
CA LEU A 82 -25.85 -17.07 -18.67
C LEU A 82 -26.06 -17.25 -20.18
N GLN A 83 -25.15 -16.73 -21.02
CA GLN A 83 -25.19 -16.95 -22.46
C GLN A 83 -24.97 -18.43 -22.81
N ARG A 84 -24.01 -19.09 -22.14
CA ARG A 84 -23.72 -20.51 -22.33
C ARG A 84 -24.87 -21.42 -21.86
N SER A 85 -25.56 -21.06 -20.78
CA SER A 85 -26.74 -21.81 -20.31
C SER A 85 -27.93 -21.64 -21.25
N ARG A 86 -28.16 -20.44 -21.79
CA ARG A 86 -29.16 -20.18 -22.84
C ARG A 86 -28.88 -20.96 -24.11
N ALA A 87 -27.66 -20.91 -24.64
CA ALA A 87 -27.28 -21.65 -25.84
C ALA A 87 -27.45 -23.18 -25.68
N ARG A 88 -27.23 -23.72 -24.48
CA ARG A 88 -27.45 -25.14 -24.18
C ARG A 88 -28.95 -25.52 -24.07
N TYR A 89 -29.81 -24.58 -23.67
CA TYR A 89 -31.26 -24.81 -23.60
C TYR A 89 -31.90 -24.82 -24.98
N ASP A 90 -31.43 -23.94 -25.89
CA ASP A 90 -31.92 -23.88 -27.27
C ASP A 90 -31.42 -25.05 -28.15
N ASP A 91 -30.27 -25.66 -27.81
CA ASP A 91 -29.72 -26.86 -28.49
C ASP A 91 -30.20 -28.19 -27.86
N ALA A 92 -31.29 -28.19 -27.09
CA ALA A 92 -31.86 -29.42 -26.55
C ALA A 92 -32.61 -30.21 -27.64
N PRO A 93 -32.12 -31.39 -28.09
CA PRO A 93 -32.85 -32.18 -29.06
C PRO A 93 -34.11 -32.75 -28.42
N ARG A 94 -35.27 -32.40 -28.98
CA ARG A 94 -36.49 -33.19 -28.78
C ARG A 94 -36.26 -34.57 -29.39
N SER A 95 -36.47 -35.61 -28.57
CA SER A 95 -36.40 -37.04 -28.94
C SER A 95 -34.97 -37.59 -29.07
N SER A 96 -34.66 -38.86 -28.86
CA SER A 96 -35.33 -40.05 -28.34
C SER A 96 -34.23 -41.12 -28.27
N ARG A 97 -34.29 -42.01 -27.27
CA ARG A 97 -33.62 -43.33 -27.17
C ARG A 97 -32.66 -43.73 -28.31
N SER A 98 -31.40 -43.92 -27.98
CA SER A 98 -30.58 -44.97 -28.59
C SER A 98 -29.35 -45.27 -27.73
N THR A 99 -29.28 -46.53 -27.32
CA THR A 99 -28.10 -47.22 -26.80
C THR A 99 -27.14 -47.52 -27.95
N SER A 100 -25.83 -47.34 -27.75
CA SER A 100 -24.82 -48.35 -28.12
C SER A 100 -23.40 -47.79 -27.96
N SER A 101 -22.54 -48.67 -27.46
CA SER A 101 -21.12 -48.54 -27.18
C SER A 101 -20.24 -48.01 -28.31
N ARG A 102 -19.08 -47.44 -27.95
CA ARG A 102 -17.79 -47.89 -28.50
C ARG A 102 -16.61 -47.48 -27.61
N ARG A 103 -15.85 -48.51 -27.25
CA ARG A 103 -14.59 -48.52 -26.50
C ARG A 103 -13.45 -48.16 -27.47
N THR A 104 -12.63 -47.14 -27.22
CA THR A 104 -11.40 -46.87 -28.01
C THR A 104 -10.34 -46.24 -27.08
N SER A 105 -9.29 -46.97 -26.72
CA SER A 105 -7.95 -47.06 -27.33
C SER A 105 -6.95 -46.09 -26.66
N SER A 106 -5.94 -46.65 -25.98
CA SER A 106 -4.84 -45.96 -25.28
C SER A 106 -3.71 -45.50 -26.22
N ARG A 107 -3.84 -45.71 -27.53
CA ARG A 107 -2.87 -45.26 -28.52
C ARG A 107 -3.25 -43.88 -29.03
N GLN A 108 -2.48 -42.87 -28.63
CA GLN A 108 -2.68 -41.50 -29.07
C GLN A 108 -2.55 -41.43 -30.60
N SER A 109 -3.56 -40.89 -31.25
CA SER A 109 -3.48 -40.59 -32.68
C SER A 109 -2.43 -39.50 -32.92
N VAL A 110 -1.80 -39.48 -34.09
CA VAL A 110 -0.81 -38.46 -34.48
C VAL A 110 -1.37 -37.03 -34.37
N THR A 111 -2.67 -36.86 -34.58
CA THR A 111 -3.40 -35.61 -34.36
C THR A 111 -3.55 -35.27 -32.87
N GLU A 112 -3.86 -36.25 -32.02
CA GLU A 112 -3.89 -36.07 -30.57
C GLU A 112 -2.50 -35.73 -30.00
N ALA A 113 -1.44 -36.34 -30.53
CA ALA A 113 -0.05 -36.04 -30.15
C ALA A 113 0.38 -34.63 -30.58
N ALA A 114 -0.06 -34.16 -31.74
CA ALA A 114 0.17 -32.79 -32.21
C ALA A 114 -0.61 -31.75 -31.39
N ILE A 115 -1.87 -32.02 -31.04
CA ILE A 115 -2.66 -31.15 -30.17
C ILE A 115 -2.05 -31.09 -28.76
N LYS A 116 -1.57 -32.24 -28.26
CA LYS A 116 -0.91 -32.35 -26.95
C LYS A 116 0.45 -31.64 -26.90
N SER A 117 1.21 -31.65 -28.00
CA SER A 117 2.49 -30.94 -28.07
C SER A 117 2.29 -29.41 -28.16
N VAL A 118 1.28 -28.96 -28.92
CA VAL A 118 0.91 -27.54 -28.98
C VAL A 118 0.44 -27.04 -27.62
N THR A 119 -0.41 -27.79 -26.90
CA THR A 119 -0.84 -27.43 -25.54
C THR A 119 0.32 -27.38 -24.54
N ARG A 120 1.30 -28.30 -24.62
CA ARG A 120 2.47 -28.27 -23.72
C ARG A 120 3.41 -27.09 -24.01
N SER A 121 3.52 -26.68 -25.27
CA SER A 121 4.35 -25.53 -25.66
C SER A 121 3.72 -24.20 -25.25
N VAL A 122 2.40 -24.07 -25.39
CA VAL A 122 1.65 -22.89 -24.93
C VAL A 122 1.63 -22.80 -23.39
N ALA A 123 1.54 -23.94 -22.69
CA ALA A 123 1.57 -23.97 -21.22
C ALA A 123 2.93 -23.55 -20.63
N SER A 124 4.05 -23.98 -21.22
CA SER A 124 5.39 -23.67 -20.70
C SER A 124 5.88 -22.26 -21.05
N SER A 125 5.41 -21.68 -22.15
CA SER A 125 5.76 -20.30 -22.56
C SER A 125 4.98 -19.24 -21.78
N LEU A 126 3.67 -19.43 -21.57
CA LEU A 126 2.86 -18.55 -20.72
C LEU A 126 3.26 -18.65 -19.24
N GLY A 127 3.66 -19.84 -18.76
CA GLY A 127 4.14 -20.04 -17.39
C GLY A 127 5.42 -19.27 -17.05
N ARG A 128 6.41 -19.25 -17.96
CA ARG A 128 7.66 -18.50 -17.74
C ARG A 128 7.48 -16.98 -17.81
N ALA A 129 6.55 -16.50 -18.64
CA ALA A 129 6.19 -15.09 -18.71
C ALA A 129 5.50 -14.60 -17.43
N LEU A 130 4.57 -15.38 -16.88
CA LEU A 130 3.90 -15.05 -15.61
C LEU A 130 4.85 -15.10 -14.41
N VAL A 131 5.75 -16.10 -14.34
CA VAL A 131 6.75 -16.18 -13.27
C VAL A 131 7.73 -15.01 -13.34
N ARG A 132 8.18 -14.59 -14.52
CA ARG A 132 9.04 -13.39 -14.65
C ARG A 132 8.27 -12.08 -14.44
N GLY A 133 6.98 -12.04 -14.75
CA GLY A 133 6.12 -10.86 -14.53
C GLY A 133 5.78 -10.65 -13.04
N ILE A 134 5.46 -11.72 -12.33
CA ILE A 134 5.09 -11.69 -10.91
C ILE A 134 6.34 -11.59 -10.01
N LEU A 135 7.45 -12.25 -10.36
CA LEU A 135 8.71 -12.19 -9.58
C LEU A 135 9.64 -11.03 -10.01
N GLY A 136 9.45 -10.47 -11.20
CA GLY A 136 10.28 -9.38 -11.74
C GLY A 136 9.89 -7.99 -11.24
N SER A 137 8.66 -7.80 -10.77
CA SER A 137 8.19 -6.54 -10.15
C SER A 137 8.79 -6.32 -8.76
N ILE A 138 9.27 -7.37 -8.09
CA ILE A 138 9.87 -7.30 -6.74
C ILE A 138 11.36 -6.92 -6.79
N LYS A 139 12.04 -7.08 -7.93
CA LYS A 139 13.48 -6.78 -8.07
C LYS A 139 13.80 -5.39 -8.65
N LYS A 140 12.79 -4.58 -9.00
CA LYS A 140 12.92 -3.20 -9.50
C LYS A 140 12.66 -2.18 -8.38
N GLY A 141 13.25 -2.44 -7.22
CA GLY A 141 13.13 -1.63 -5.99
C GLY A 141 14.47 -1.35 -5.32
N PHE A 142 15.56 -1.34 -6.10
CA PHE A 142 16.79 -0.61 -5.80
C PHE A 142 16.97 0.45 -6.89
#